data_AF-A0A2U2DRS7-F1
#
_entry.id   AF-A0A2U2DRS7-F1
#
_cell.length_a   1.000
_cell.length_b   1.000
_cell.length_c   1.000
_cell.angle_alpha   90.00
_cell.angle_beta   90.00
_cell.angle_gamma   90.00
#
_symmetry.space_group_name_H-M   'P 1'
#
loop_
_entity.id
_entity.type
_entity.pdbx_description
1 polymer ?
#
loop_
_entity_poly.entity_id
_entity_poly.type
_entity_poly.pdbx_seq_one_letter_code
_entity_poly.pdbx_strand_id
1 'polypeptide(L)'
;MSDFSIRPAREAKDDGDASSSDEGHSPQRAETSQKTTTSFWARAARLLRPAQASRLREDIADALMTDAVSNDVFSPEERAMLHNILRFREVRVEDVMVPRADIEAVDQTITIGELMILFEESGRSRMPVYADTLDDPRGMVHIRDLMSYVAKQARNKRRSGRPVASAAPPGAEKAEKPARTPRAAFDLGRVDLDKPVAEAGIIRKILFVPPSMLASELLQRMQANRTQMALVIDEYGGTDGLVSHEDIVEMVVGDIEDEHDDEQARFTRLSDDVFLADARIELEEIAEAIGSDFDVHEQIEDVDTLGGLIFSELGRIPVRGEVVQAVPGFEFHIMDADPRRIKRVRITRKRAAARRREKVGEEEGIGGILDTPPSIADPHAATPRPPEL
;
A
#
# COMPACT_ATOMS: atom_id res chain seq x y z
N MET A 1 14.87 -50.35 -42.59
CA MET A 1 15.80 -49.20 -42.64
C MET A 1 15.41 -48.26 -41.51
N SER A 2 16.14 -48.07 -40.42
CA SER A 2 17.45 -48.53 -39.98
C SER A 2 17.52 -48.28 -38.48
N ASP A 3 18.08 -49.25 -37.75
CA ASP A 3 18.25 -49.27 -36.30
C ASP A 3 19.28 -48.26 -35.76
N PHE A 4 19.05 -47.86 -34.51
CA PHE A 4 19.90 -47.02 -33.68
C PHE A 4 20.82 -47.92 -32.83
N SER A 5 22.13 -47.63 -32.79
CA SER A 5 23.06 -48.32 -31.88
C SER A 5 24.16 -47.37 -31.41
N ILE A 6 24.31 -47.20 -30.09
CA ILE A 6 25.53 -46.70 -29.45
C ILE A 6 25.82 -47.56 -28.21
N ARG A 7 27.03 -48.12 -28.17
CA ARG A 7 27.62 -48.96 -27.12
C ARG A 7 28.34 -48.12 -26.04
N PRO A 8 28.55 -48.64 -24.81
CA PRO A 8 29.34 -48.00 -23.75
C PRO A 8 30.75 -48.62 -23.59
N ALA A 9 31.67 -47.86 -22.96
CA ALA A 9 32.97 -48.28 -22.38
C ALA A 9 33.58 -47.07 -21.62
N ARG A 10 34.43 -47.14 -20.59
CA ARG A 10 35.05 -48.18 -19.74
C ARG A 10 35.72 -47.45 -18.55
N GLU A 11 35.82 -48.09 -17.39
CA GLU A 11 36.70 -47.69 -16.27
C GLU A 11 38.19 -47.90 -16.62
N ALA A 12 39.04 -47.05 -16.04
CA ALA A 12 40.47 -47.30 -15.84
C ALA A 12 40.91 -46.77 -14.47
N LYS A 13 41.76 -47.56 -13.83
CA LYS A 13 42.36 -47.43 -12.50
C LYS A 13 43.85 -47.20 -12.71
N ASP A 14 44.52 -46.37 -11.92
CA ASP A 14 45.99 -46.35 -11.84
C ASP A 14 46.48 -45.95 -10.44
N ASP A 15 47.59 -46.57 -10.05
CA ASP A 15 48.22 -46.68 -8.73
C ASP A 15 49.34 -45.63 -8.53
N GLY A 16 49.85 -45.50 -7.30
CA GLY A 16 51.31 -45.41 -7.08
C GLY A 16 51.91 -44.18 -6.37
N ASP A 17 52.57 -44.45 -5.24
CA ASP A 17 53.33 -43.59 -4.31
C ASP A 17 54.56 -42.84 -4.87
N ALA A 18 54.98 -41.76 -4.17
CA ALA A 18 56.40 -41.45 -3.91
C ALA A 18 56.60 -40.44 -2.75
N SER A 19 57.64 -40.69 -1.95
CA SER A 19 58.04 -40.01 -0.70
C SER A 19 58.86 -38.73 -0.91
N SER A 20 58.95 -37.84 0.10
CA SER A 20 60.22 -37.21 0.53
C SER A 20 60.02 -36.29 1.75
N SER A 21 60.80 -36.53 2.79
CA SER A 21 61.03 -35.69 3.98
C SER A 21 62.01 -34.53 3.69
N ASP A 22 61.86 -33.38 4.35
CA ASP A 22 62.99 -32.68 4.99
C ASP A 22 62.52 -31.66 6.05
N GLU A 23 63.36 -31.45 7.05
CA GLU A 23 63.10 -30.85 8.36
C GLU A 23 63.17 -29.31 8.41
N GLY A 24 62.63 -28.70 9.48
CA GLY A 24 63.03 -27.34 9.86
C GLY A 24 62.14 -26.55 10.83
N HIS A 25 62.54 -26.56 12.11
CA HIS A 25 62.39 -25.50 13.13
C HIS A 25 61.11 -25.34 14.01
N SER A 26 61.30 -25.77 15.27
CA SER A 26 61.04 -25.07 16.55
C SER A 26 59.62 -24.62 16.93
N PRO A 27 59.09 -25.06 18.10
CA PRO A 27 58.05 -24.32 18.80
C PRO A 27 58.53 -23.81 20.17
N GLN A 28 58.39 -22.51 20.40
CA GLN A 28 58.08 -21.96 21.72
C GLN A 28 57.13 -20.76 21.61
N ARG A 29 56.00 -20.92 22.31
CA ARG A 29 55.20 -19.90 23.02
C ARG A 29 53.89 -19.40 22.38
N ALA A 30 52.92 -19.34 23.29
CA ALA A 30 51.78 -18.43 23.46
C ALA A 30 50.40 -18.86 22.94
N GLU A 31 49.45 -18.70 23.86
CA GLU A 31 48.04 -19.04 23.82
C GLU A 31 47.26 -18.27 22.76
N THR A 32 46.23 -18.89 22.18
CA THR A 32 44.95 -18.22 21.91
C THR A 32 43.83 -19.24 21.62
N SER A 33 42.78 -19.13 22.44
CA SER A 33 41.37 -19.49 22.27
C SER A 33 40.95 -20.21 20.97
N GLN A 34 40.55 -21.49 21.10
CA GLN A 34 39.73 -22.20 20.11
C GLN A 34 38.27 -22.19 20.56
N LYS A 35 37.42 -21.36 19.92
CA LYS A 35 35.97 -21.55 19.92
C LYS A 35 35.59 -22.32 18.66
N THR A 36 35.10 -23.54 18.86
CA THR A 36 34.56 -24.45 17.86
C THR A 36 33.20 -23.95 17.37
N THR A 37 33.12 -23.59 16.09
CA THR A 37 31.84 -23.36 15.42
C THR A 37 31.23 -24.74 15.13
N THR A 38 30.09 -25.05 15.75
CA THR A 38 29.31 -26.23 15.41
C THR A 38 28.06 -25.79 14.65
N SER A 39 27.88 -26.44 13.51
CA SER A 39 27.08 -26.04 12.37
C SER A 39 25.58 -26.14 12.61
N PHE A 40 24.88 -25.00 12.59
CA PHE A 40 23.42 -24.87 12.55
C PHE A 40 22.77 -25.67 11.39
N TRP A 41 23.49 -25.78 10.26
CA TRP A 41 23.02 -26.46 9.06
C TRP A 41 22.90 -27.98 9.22
N ALA A 42 23.71 -28.58 10.10
CA ALA A 42 23.64 -30.02 10.36
C ALA A 42 22.38 -30.43 11.16
N ARG A 43 21.73 -29.48 11.86
CA ARG A 43 20.46 -29.71 12.57
C ARG A 43 19.25 -29.48 11.68
N ALA A 44 19.29 -28.48 10.80
CA ALA A 44 18.23 -28.22 9.82
C ALA A 44 17.99 -29.41 8.87
N ALA A 45 19.03 -30.15 8.51
CA ALA A 45 18.93 -31.30 7.61
C ALA A 45 18.18 -32.52 8.19
N ARG A 46 17.99 -32.62 9.52
CA ARG A 46 17.25 -33.73 10.15
C ARG A 46 15.72 -33.52 10.19
N LEU A 47 15.25 -32.32 9.84
CA LEU A 47 13.83 -31.95 9.85
C LEU A 47 13.14 -32.16 8.49
N LEU A 48 13.89 -32.57 7.46
CA LEU A 48 13.38 -32.86 6.11
C LEU A 48 12.86 -34.30 5.98
N ARG A 49 11.99 -34.74 6.92
CA ARG A 49 11.18 -35.96 6.75
C ARG A 49 9.74 -35.59 6.40
N PRO A 50 9.21 -36.04 5.25
CA PRO A 50 7.94 -35.55 4.73
C PRO A 50 6.77 -36.32 5.34
N ALA A 51 6.19 -35.82 6.44
CA ALA A 51 4.84 -36.22 6.89
C ALA A 51 4.16 -35.29 7.94
N GLN A 52 4.79 -34.21 8.42
CA GLN A 52 4.28 -33.46 9.61
C GLN A 52 4.29 -31.94 9.47
N ALA A 53 4.12 -31.41 8.25
CA ALA A 53 4.16 -29.97 8.01
C ALA A 53 2.99 -29.20 8.64
N SER A 54 1.85 -29.85 8.94
CA SER A 54 0.71 -29.24 9.63
C SER A 54 0.92 -29.16 11.14
N ARG A 55 1.32 -30.27 11.78
CA ARG A 55 1.56 -30.31 13.24
C ARG A 55 2.69 -29.41 13.69
N LEU A 56 3.79 -29.36 12.93
CA LEU A 56 4.92 -28.49 13.25
C LEU A 56 4.57 -27.00 13.20
N ARG A 57 3.52 -26.62 12.45
CA ARG A 57 3.06 -25.23 12.36
C ARG A 57 2.20 -24.85 13.54
N GLU A 58 1.27 -25.73 13.92
CA GLU A 58 0.50 -25.59 15.15
C GLU A 58 1.47 -25.53 16.35
N ASP A 59 2.45 -26.45 16.41
CA ASP A 59 3.46 -26.46 17.47
C ASP A 59 4.33 -25.18 17.50
N ILE A 60 4.68 -24.61 16.33
CA ILE A 60 5.44 -23.35 16.26
C ILE A 60 4.56 -22.14 16.59
N ALA A 61 3.32 -22.10 16.12
CA ALA A 61 2.37 -21.04 16.43
C ALA A 61 2.02 -21.04 17.93
N ASP A 62 1.73 -22.21 18.48
CA ASP A 62 1.46 -22.41 19.90
C ASP A 62 2.70 -22.09 20.74
N ALA A 63 3.90 -22.51 20.31
CA ALA A 63 5.14 -22.11 21.00
C ALA A 63 5.35 -20.59 20.98
N LEU A 64 5.14 -19.93 19.84
CA LEU A 64 5.22 -18.46 19.76
C LEU A 64 4.19 -17.75 20.65
N MET A 65 2.99 -18.31 20.80
CA MET A 65 1.95 -17.76 21.68
C MET A 65 2.19 -18.09 23.17
N THR A 66 2.86 -19.21 23.47
CA THR A 66 3.12 -19.67 24.84
C THR A 66 4.40 -19.09 25.44
N ASP A 67 5.40 -18.72 24.62
CA ASP A 67 6.72 -18.22 25.09
C ASP A 67 6.74 -16.73 25.49
N ALA A 68 5.59 -16.14 25.83
CA ALA A 68 5.49 -14.79 26.44
C ALA A 68 6.24 -14.66 27.78
N VAL A 69 6.78 -15.77 28.32
CA VAL A 69 7.55 -15.81 29.57
C VAL A 69 9.07 -15.71 29.32
N SER A 70 9.53 -15.89 28.08
CA SER A 70 10.95 -15.83 27.68
C SER A 70 11.19 -14.60 26.81
N ASN A 71 11.30 -13.43 27.44
CA ASN A 71 11.35 -12.10 26.81
C ASN A 71 12.55 -11.79 25.87
N ASP A 72 13.31 -12.77 25.37
CA ASP A 72 14.66 -12.52 24.81
C ASP A 72 14.97 -13.18 23.45
N VAL A 73 13.99 -13.75 22.72
CA VAL A 73 14.26 -14.49 21.47
C VAL A 73 13.75 -13.79 20.19
N PHE A 74 12.66 -13.04 20.26
CA PHE A 74 12.09 -12.33 19.10
C PHE A 74 11.53 -10.97 19.53
N SER A 75 11.71 -9.95 18.69
CA SER A 75 11.03 -8.67 18.87
C SER A 75 9.51 -8.81 18.66
N PRO A 76 8.67 -7.92 19.22
CA PRO A 76 7.24 -7.91 18.94
C PRO A 76 6.92 -7.89 17.43
N GLU A 77 7.68 -7.13 16.65
CA GLU A 77 7.55 -7.05 15.19
C GLU A 77 7.87 -8.38 14.50
N GLU A 78 8.95 -9.05 14.92
CA GLU A 78 9.32 -10.37 14.40
C GLU A 78 8.24 -11.41 14.70
N ARG A 79 7.64 -11.39 15.90
CA ARG A 79 6.51 -12.26 16.25
C ARG A 79 5.29 -11.98 15.38
N ALA A 80 4.98 -10.71 15.14
CA ALA A 80 3.87 -10.29 14.27
C ALA A 80 4.09 -10.75 12.82
N MET A 81 5.30 -10.54 12.27
CA MET A 81 5.67 -11.00 10.93
C MET A 81 5.58 -12.53 10.81
N LEU A 82 6.08 -13.28 11.80
CA LEU A 82 5.99 -14.74 11.80
C LEU A 82 4.54 -15.24 11.82
N HIS A 83 3.69 -14.62 12.63
CA HIS A 83 2.26 -14.93 12.65
C HIS A 83 1.59 -14.61 11.29
N ASN A 84 1.92 -13.48 10.68
CA ASN A 84 1.42 -13.08 9.36
C ASN A 84 1.88 -14.06 8.25
N ILE A 85 3.14 -14.52 8.28
CA ILE A 85 3.66 -15.54 7.36
C ILE A 85 2.85 -16.85 7.46
N LEU A 86 2.47 -17.26 8.68
CA LEU A 86 1.68 -18.47 8.88
C LEU A 86 0.28 -18.33 8.28
N ARG A 87 -0.39 -17.19 8.51
CA ARG A 87 -1.72 -16.87 7.95
C ARG A 87 -1.71 -16.68 6.44
N PHE A 88 -0.65 -16.09 5.89
CA PHE A 88 -0.53 -15.77 4.46
C PHE A 88 -0.73 -16.98 3.53
N ARG A 89 -0.50 -18.19 4.04
CA ARG A 89 -0.67 -19.43 3.27
C ARG A 89 -2.12 -19.77 2.95
N GLU A 90 -3.08 -19.20 3.70
CA GLU A 90 -4.51 -19.44 3.56
C GLU A 90 -5.24 -18.28 2.86
N VAL A 91 -4.57 -17.13 2.73
CA VAL A 91 -5.10 -15.90 2.12
C VAL A 91 -5.30 -16.07 0.61
N ARG A 92 -6.47 -15.66 0.11
CA ARG A 92 -6.81 -15.67 -1.31
C ARG A 92 -6.56 -14.31 -1.95
N VAL A 93 -6.55 -14.29 -3.28
CA VAL A 93 -6.40 -13.05 -4.07
C VAL A 93 -7.54 -12.09 -3.77
N GLU A 94 -8.78 -12.57 -3.65
CA GLU A 94 -9.96 -11.77 -3.29
C GLU A 94 -9.83 -11.06 -1.93
N ASP A 95 -9.10 -11.64 -0.97
CA ASP A 95 -8.92 -11.05 0.36
C ASP A 95 -7.91 -9.88 0.36
N VAL A 96 -7.01 -9.86 -0.62
CA VAL A 96 -5.90 -8.88 -0.72
C VAL A 96 -6.20 -7.79 -1.74
N MET A 97 -7.01 -8.09 -2.77
CA MET A 97 -7.20 -7.21 -3.91
C MET A 97 -7.80 -5.84 -3.57
N VAL A 98 -7.39 -4.84 -4.35
CA VAL A 98 -8.10 -3.58 -4.49
C VAL A 98 -9.42 -3.86 -5.22
N PRO A 99 -10.58 -3.62 -4.59
CA PRO A 99 -11.88 -3.86 -5.21
C PRO A 99 -12.08 -3.02 -6.47
N ARG A 100 -12.89 -3.50 -7.42
CA ARG A 100 -13.22 -2.79 -8.67
C ARG A 100 -13.54 -1.31 -8.50
N ALA A 101 -14.29 -0.96 -7.45
CA ALA A 101 -14.71 0.42 -7.19
C ALA A 101 -13.55 1.37 -6.87
N ASP A 102 -12.44 0.84 -6.36
CA ASP A 102 -11.27 1.59 -5.91
C ASP A 102 -10.11 1.51 -6.92
N ILE A 103 -10.35 0.90 -8.10
CA ILE A 103 -9.36 0.83 -9.17
C ILE A 103 -9.24 2.20 -9.84
N GLU A 104 -8.09 2.83 -9.65
CA GLU A 104 -7.65 3.96 -10.48
C GLU A 104 -7.04 3.45 -11.79
N ALA A 105 -7.76 3.63 -12.89
CA ALA A 105 -7.34 3.22 -14.23
C ALA A 105 -7.56 4.35 -15.24
N VAL A 106 -6.90 4.23 -16.39
CA VAL A 106 -6.97 5.23 -17.46
C VAL A 106 -7.51 4.62 -18.76
N ASP A 107 -8.30 5.40 -19.49
CA ASP A 107 -8.75 5.01 -20.83
C ASP A 107 -7.58 5.07 -21.83
N GLN A 108 -7.54 4.16 -22.79
CA GLN A 108 -6.48 4.08 -23.81
C GLN A 108 -6.33 5.35 -24.67
N THR A 109 -7.40 6.16 -24.78
CA THR A 109 -7.42 7.40 -25.54
C THR A 109 -6.88 8.61 -24.77
N ILE A 110 -6.62 8.46 -23.46
CA ILE A 110 -6.03 9.53 -22.65
C ILE A 110 -4.74 10.04 -23.28
N THR A 111 -4.55 11.36 -23.24
CA THR A 111 -3.36 11.98 -23.80
C THR A 111 -2.15 11.78 -22.89
N ILE A 112 -0.93 11.88 -23.45
CA ILE A 112 0.31 11.82 -22.65
C ILE A 112 0.35 12.93 -21.60
N GLY A 113 -0.14 14.13 -21.92
CA GLY A 113 -0.20 15.24 -20.98
C GLY A 113 -1.10 14.97 -19.78
N GLU A 114 -2.34 14.52 -20.03
CA GLU A 114 -3.28 14.16 -18.96
C GLU A 114 -2.80 12.99 -18.13
N LEU A 115 -2.21 11.97 -18.76
CA LEU A 115 -1.63 10.83 -18.04
C LEU A 115 -0.51 11.26 -17.07
N MET A 116 0.31 12.25 -17.46
CA MET A 116 1.36 12.78 -16.58
C MET A 116 0.78 13.47 -15.34
N ILE A 117 -0.31 14.23 -15.50
CA ILE A 117 -1.02 14.87 -14.38
C ILE A 117 -1.57 13.79 -13.45
N LEU A 118 -2.25 12.79 -14.01
CA LEU A 118 -2.88 11.72 -13.23
C LEU A 118 -1.86 10.91 -12.42
N PHE A 119 -0.67 10.68 -12.97
CA PHE A 119 0.43 10.05 -12.24
C PHE A 119 1.00 10.89 -11.10
N GLU A 120 1.00 12.21 -11.23
CA GLU A 120 1.45 13.12 -10.18
C GLU A 120 0.41 13.21 -9.05
N GLU A 121 -0.87 13.35 -9.40
CA GLU A 121 -1.98 13.47 -8.45
C GLU A 121 -2.20 12.18 -7.64
N SER A 122 -2.12 11.01 -8.29
CA SER A 122 -2.36 9.72 -7.64
C SER A 122 -1.16 9.21 -6.83
N GLY A 123 0.06 9.65 -7.14
CA GLY A 123 1.29 9.11 -6.57
C GLY A 123 1.59 7.65 -6.96
N ARG A 124 0.80 7.03 -7.83
CA ARG A 124 0.97 5.61 -8.20
C ARG A 124 2.11 5.41 -9.19
N SER A 125 2.80 4.27 -9.12
CA SER A 125 3.85 3.96 -10.10
C SER A 125 3.32 3.34 -11.40
N ARG A 126 2.11 2.79 -11.37
CA ARG A 126 1.49 2.01 -12.45
C ARG A 126 -0.02 2.19 -12.44
N MET A 127 -0.62 2.17 -13.63
CA MET A 127 -2.07 2.24 -13.80
C MET A 127 -2.54 1.24 -14.86
N PRO A 128 -3.66 0.53 -14.63
CA PRO A 128 -4.32 -0.23 -15.67
C PRO A 128 -4.81 0.67 -16.80
N VAL A 129 -4.74 0.16 -18.03
CA VAL A 129 -5.26 0.82 -19.22
C VAL A 129 -6.41 0.00 -19.77
N TYR A 130 -7.56 0.62 -19.97
CA TYR A 130 -8.78 -0.02 -20.48
C TYR A 130 -9.28 0.66 -21.76
N ALA A 131 -10.24 0.04 -22.44
CA ALA A 131 -10.95 0.62 -23.56
C ALA A 131 -12.44 0.71 -23.22
N ASP A 132 -12.99 1.92 -23.14
CA ASP A 132 -14.40 2.21 -22.81
C ASP A 132 -14.82 1.81 -21.38
N THR A 133 -14.57 0.57 -20.97
CA THR A 133 -14.96 0.00 -19.67
C THR A 133 -13.81 -0.80 -19.05
N LEU A 134 -13.84 -0.95 -17.71
CA LEU A 134 -12.86 -1.77 -16.99
C LEU A 134 -12.91 -3.26 -17.37
N ASP A 135 -13.94 -3.73 -18.07
CA ASP A 135 -14.08 -5.10 -18.55
C ASP A 135 -13.33 -5.35 -19.87
N ASP A 136 -12.79 -4.31 -20.51
CA ASP A 136 -11.94 -4.43 -21.69
C ASP A 136 -10.50 -3.97 -21.42
N PRO A 137 -9.74 -4.67 -20.54
CA PRO A 137 -8.38 -4.29 -20.22
C PRO A 137 -7.46 -4.43 -21.44
N ARG A 138 -6.64 -3.41 -21.69
CA ARG A 138 -5.59 -3.39 -22.74
C ARG A 138 -4.21 -3.68 -22.17
N GLY A 139 -3.99 -3.37 -20.90
CA GLY A 139 -2.75 -3.64 -20.21
C GLY A 139 -2.54 -2.68 -19.05
N MET A 140 -1.29 -2.25 -18.88
CA MET A 140 -0.89 -1.25 -17.88
C MET A 140 0.04 -0.22 -18.51
N VAL A 141 0.16 0.95 -17.88
CA VAL A 141 1.21 1.93 -18.14
C VAL A 141 2.03 2.16 -16.86
N HIS A 142 3.35 2.32 -17.02
CA HIS A 142 4.27 2.56 -15.91
C HIS A 142 4.89 3.95 -16.07
N ILE A 143 4.95 4.72 -14.97
CA ILE A 143 5.62 6.03 -14.94
C ILE A 143 7.01 6.02 -15.60
N ARG A 144 7.80 4.95 -15.41
CA ARG A 144 9.14 4.83 -16.01
C ARG A 144 9.12 4.77 -17.53
N ASP A 145 8.09 4.16 -18.13
CA ASP A 145 7.94 4.10 -19.58
C ASP A 145 7.45 5.42 -20.16
N LEU A 146 6.51 6.07 -19.46
CA LEU A 146 6.06 7.41 -19.78
C LEU A 146 7.24 8.39 -19.79
N MET A 147 8.03 8.41 -18.71
CA MET A 147 9.22 9.26 -18.61
C MET A 147 10.27 8.90 -19.67
N SER A 148 10.46 7.61 -19.97
CA SER A 148 11.35 7.17 -21.03
C SER A 148 10.87 7.61 -22.42
N TYR A 149 9.56 7.61 -22.66
CA TYR A 149 8.94 8.08 -23.89
C TYR A 149 9.14 9.59 -24.08
N VAL A 150 8.81 10.39 -23.06
CA VAL A 150 9.03 11.84 -23.03
C VAL A 150 10.50 12.17 -23.25
N ALA A 151 11.41 11.49 -22.54
CA ALA A 151 12.84 11.72 -22.68
C ALA A 151 13.38 11.35 -24.07
N LYS A 152 12.84 10.30 -24.72
CA LYS A 152 13.22 9.93 -26.10
C LYS A 152 12.76 10.97 -27.12
N GLN A 153 11.56 11.52 -26.95
CA GLN A 153 10.99 12.58 -27.78
C GLN A 153 11.80 13.89 -27.63
N ALA A 154 12.15 14.25 -26.38
CA ALA A 154 12.85 15.48 -26.07
C ALA A 154 14.35 15.48 -26.46
N ARG A 155 14.97 14.28 -26.55
CA ARG A 155 16.39 14.15 -26.96
C ARG A 155 16.56 14.50 -28.42
N ASN A 156 17.54 15.36 -28.70
CA ASN A 156 18.01 15.58 -30.06
C ASN A 156 18.63 14.27 -30.57
N LYS A 157 17.98 13.58 -31.51
CA LYS A 157 18.59 12.46 -32.24
C LYS A 157 19.75 13.06 -33.04
N ARG A 158 20.95 13.10 -32.45
CA ARG A 158 22.18 13.46 -33.16
C ARG A 158 22.20 12.58 -34.41
N ARG A 159 21.91 13.19 -35.55
CA ARG A 159 22.08 12.56 -36.85
C ARG A 159 23.56 12.21 -36.90
N SER A 160 23.90 10.95 -36.65
CA SER A 160 25.22 10.38 -36.92
C SER A 160 25.37 10.29 -38.43
N GLY A 161 25.29 11.44 -39.09
CA GLY A 161 25.73 11.60 -40.45
C GLY A 161 27.25 11.61 -40.38
N ARG A 162 27.85 10.48 -40.74
CA ARG A 162 29.22 10.43 -41.25
C ARG A 162 29.39 11.66 -42.15
N PRO A 163 30.42 12.51 -41.96
CA PRO A 163 30.63 13.61 -42.89
C PRO A 163 30.94 12.96 -44.23
N VAL A 164 29.96 13.00 -45.14
CA VAL A 164 30.23 12.73 -46.55
C VAL A 164 31.06 13.93 -46.97
N ALA A 165 32.36 13.71 -47.13
CA ALA A 165 33.25 14.66 -47.74
C ALA A 165 32.75 14.88 -49.18
N SER A 166 31.88 15.87 -49.38
CA SER A 166 31.63 16.42 -50.70
C SER A 166 32.89 17.16 -51.10
N ALA A 167 33.68 16.56 -51.98
CA ALA A 167 34.73 17.26 -52.70
C ALA A 167 34.08 18.40 -53.48
N ALA A 168 34.25 19.63 -53.00
CA ALA A 168 33.86 20.83 -53.74
C ALA A 168 35.01 21.22 -54.70
N PRO A 169 34.71 21.74 -55.91
CA PRO A 169 35.72 22.25 -56.82
C PRO A 169 36.42 23.49 -56.23
N PRO A 170 37.71 23.73 -56.56
CA PRO A 170 38.41 24.91 -56.08
C PRO A 170 37.94 26.15 -56.84
N GLY A 171 37.29 27.10 -56.16
CA GLY A 171 37.03 28.42 -56.75
C GLY A 171 35.78 29.20 -56.33
N ALA A 172 35.16 28.96 -55.16
CA ALA A 172 34.05 29.79 -54.69
C ALA A 172 34.36 30.42 -53.32
N GLU A 173 34.18 31.74 -53.26
CA GLU A 173 34.39 32.61 -52.11
C GLU A 173 33.67 32.10 -50.86
N LYS A 174 34.37 32.13 -49.72
CA LYS A 174 33.83 31.73 -48.41
C LYS A 174 32.78 32.75 -47.95
N ALA A 175 31.52 32.50 -48.25
CA ALA A 175 30.42 33.09 -47.50
C ALA A 175 30.45 32.55 -46.05
N GLU A 176 30.56 33.46 -45.08
CA GLU A 176 30.47 33.16 -43.65
C GLU A 176 29.17 32.41 -43.35
N LYS A 177 29.29 31.13 -42.97
CA LYS A 177 28.15 30.39 -42.40
C LYS A 177 27.86 30.98 -41.02
N PRO A 178 26.62 31.42 -40.73
CA PRO A 178 26.30 31.93 -39.41
C PRO A 178 26.54 30.83 -38.37
N ALA A 179 27.18 31.22 -37.27
CA ALA A 179 27.50 30.34 -36.16
C ALA A 179 26.20 29.66 -35.67
N ARG A 180 26.08 28.35 -35.92
CA ARG A 180 24.96 27.55 -35.40
C ARG A 180 25.03 27.60 -33.89
N THR A 181 24.07 28.27 -33.27
CA THR A 181 23.80 28.18 -31.84
C THR A 181 23.71 26.70 -31.44
N PRO A 182 24.38 26.29 -30.34
CA PRO A 182 24.32 24.91 -29.87
C PRO A 182 22.87 24.62 -29.47
N ARG A 183 22.15 23.85 -30.29
CA ARG A 183 20.80 23.40 -29.94
C ARG A 183 20.88 22.64 -28.62
N ALA A 184 19.99 22.98 -27.68
CA ALA A 184 19.87 22.25 -26.42
C ALA A 184 19.77 20.75 -26.71
N ALA A 185 20.54 19.95 -25.97
CA ALA A 185 20.59 18.50 -26.14
C ALA A 185 19.24 17.83 -25.79
N PHE A 186 18.43 18.53 -24.99
CA PHE A 186 17.13 18.12 -24.47
C PHE A 186 16.18 19.31 -24.56
N ASP A 187 15.00 19.12 -25.17
CA ASP A 187 13.99 20.16 -25.28
C ASP A 187 12.59 19.54 -25.31
N LEU A 188 11.83 19.86 -24.27
CA LEU A 188 10.51 19.32 -23.99
C LEU A 188 9.42 19.86 -24.93
N GLY A 189 9.65 20.99 -25.61
CA GLY A 189 8.70 21.53 -26.58
C GLY A 189 8.53 20.65 -27.83
N ARG A 190 9.35 19.61 -27.98
CA ARG A 190 9.20 18.58 -29.04
C ARG A 190 8.29 17.42 -28.64
N VAL A 191 7.93 17.32 -27.37
CA VAL A 191 7.11 16.21 -26.88
C VAL A 191 5.67 16.49 -27.28
N ASP A 192 5.11 15.57 -28.07
CA ASP A 192 3.69 15.58 -28.39
C ASP A 192 2.90 15.05 -27.20
N LEU A 193 2.28 15.97 -26.46
CA LEU A 193 1.50 15.68 -25.26
C LEU A 193 0.05 15.30 -25.57
N ASP A 194 -0.47 15.70 -26.73
CA ASP A 194 -1.84 15.42 -27.15
C ASP A 194 -1.99 14.01 -27.73
N LYS A 195 -0.88 13.31 -27.96
CA LYS A 195 -0.89 11.95 -28.47
C LYS A 195 -1.56 10.98 -27.48
N PRO A 196 -2.46 10.09 -27.95
CA PRO A 196 -3.06 9.05 -27.10
C PRO A 196 -2.05 8.01 -26.62
N VAL A 197 -2.27 7.49 -25.41
CA VAL A 197 -1.45 6.42 -24.81
C VAL A 197 -1.44 5.14 -25.65
N ALA A 198 -2.58 4.78 -26.27
CA ALA A 198 -2.69 3.65 -27.19
C ALA A 198 -1.64 3.67 -28.31
N GLU A 199 -1.29 4.86 -28.80
CA GLU A 199 -0.37 5.04 -29.92
C GLU A 199 1.08 5.29 -29.50
N ALA A 200 1.32 5.52 -28.21
CA ALA A 200 2.64 5.84 -27.68
C ALA A 200 3.55 4.60 -27.54
N GLY A 201 2.99 3.39 -27.59
CA GLY A 201 3.74 2.13 -27.50
C GLY A 201 4.32 1.88 -26.10
N ILE A 202 3.70 2.46 -25.06
CA ILE A 202 4.12 2.35 -23.65
C ILE A 202 3.22 1.40 -22.84
N ILE A 203 2.15 0.88 -23.43
CA ILE A 203 1.26 -0.10 -22.80
C ILE A 203 2.00 -1.44 -22.71
N ARG A 204 2.13 -1.98 -21.50
CA ARG A 204 2.64 -3.33 -21.27
C ARG A 204 1.51 -4.29 -20.93
N LYS A 205 1.76 -5.57 -21.15
CA LYS A 205 0.84 -6.64 -20.77
C LYS A 205 0.69 -6.69 -19.24
N ILE A 206 -0.52 -6.97 -18.79
CA ILE A 206 -0.88 -7.22 -17.39
C ILE A 206 -1.12 -8.73 -17.20
N LEU A 207 -0.84 -9.24 -15.99
CA LEU A 207 -1.12 -10.62 -15.61
C LEU A 207 -2.59 -10.73 -15.20
N PHE A 208 -3.31 -11.75 -15.67
CA PHE A 208 -4.69 -12.03 -15.24
C PHE A 208 -4.72 -13.22 -14.29
N VAL A 209 -5.51 -13.11 -13.22
CA VAL A 209 -5.68 -14.17 -12.22
C VAL A 209 -7.13 -14.27 -11.73
N PRO A 210 -7.59 -15.46 -11.33
CA PRO A 210 -8.91 -15.63 -10.73
C PRO A 210 -8.92 -15.22 -9.23
N PRO A 211 -10.06 -14.77 -8.68
CA PRO A 211 -10.19 -14.34 -7.28
C PRO A 211 -9.88 -15.46 -6.27
N SER A 212 -10.20 -16.71 -6.62
CA SER A 212 -10.03 -17.86 -5.74
C SER A 212 -8.57 -18.35 -5.59
N MET A 213 -7.63 -17.80 -6.37
CA MET A 213 -6.21 -18.16 -6.31
C MET A 213 -5.61 -17.81 -4.95
N LEU A 214 -4.61 -18.57 -4.48
CA LEU A 214 -3.89 -18.22 -3.26
C LEU A 214 -2.95 -17.03 -3.51
N ALA A 215 -2.90 -16.09 -2.56
CA ALA A 215 -2.00 -14.93 -2.63
C ALA A 215 -0.52 -15.35 -2.71
N SER A 216 -0.16 -16.46 -2.04
CA SER A 216 1.18 -17.05 -2.12
C SER A 216 1.54 -17.61 -3.51
N GLU A 217 0.56 -18.15 -4.24
CA GLU A 217 0.75 -18.60 -5.63
C GLU A 217 0.87 -17.40 -6.57
N LEU A 218 0.01 -16.39 -6.39
CA LEU A 218 0.10 -15.14 -7.14
C LEU A 218 1.48 -14.49 -6.96
N LEU A 219 1.98 -14.41 -5.73
CA LEU A 219 3.32 -13.89 -5.41
C LEU A 219 4.42 -14.60 -6.21
N GLN A 220 4.38 -15.93 -6.25
CA GLN A 220 5.36 -16.73 -7.01
C GLN A 220 5.26 -16.47 -8.51
N ARG A 221 4.04 -16.39 -9.06
CA ARG A 221 3.83 -16.07 -10.49
C ARG A 221 4.34 -14.67 -10.83
N MET A 222 4.08 -13.69 -9.97
CA MET A 222 4.55 -12.32 -10.12
C MET A 222 6.08 -12.23 -10.08
N GLN A 223 6.73 -12.94 -9.16
CA GLN A 223 8.19 -13.04 -9.08
C GLN A 223 8.79 -13.71 -10.33
N ALA A 224 8.22 -14.82 -10.78
CA ALA A 224 8.69 -15.56 -11.96
C ALA A 224 8.58 -14.74 -13.25
N ASN A 225 7.44 -14.06 -13.44
CA ASN A 225 7.19 -13.21 -14.61
C ASN A 225 7.80 -11.82 -14.49
N ARG A 226 8.36 -11.47 -13.33
CA ARG A 226 8.86 -10.13 -12.99
C ARG A 226 7.81 -9.04 -13.22
N THR A 227 6.57 -9.34 -12.88
CA THR A 227 5.42 -8.42 -12.96
C THR A 227 5.05 -7.95 -11.56
N GLN A 228 4.73 -6.67 -11.40
CA GLN A 228 4.38 -6.09 -10.09
C GLN A 228 2.89 -5.76 -9.94
N MET A 229 2.08 -6.13 -10.93
CA MET A 229 0.65 -5.88 -10.95
C MET A 229 -0.08 -7.02 -11.66
N ALA A 230 -1.23 -7.42 -11.15
CA ALA A 230 -2.13 -8.40 -11.73
C ALA A 230 -3.58 -7.89 -11.65
N LEU A 231 -4.37 -8.19 -12.67
CA LEU A 231 -5.80 -7.90 -12.72
C LEU A 231 -6.58 -9.16 -12.33
N VAL A 232 -7.54 -9.01 -11.44
CA VAL A 232 -8.42 -10.09 -10.98
C VAL A 232 -9.63 -10.13 -11.89
N ILE A 233 -9.88 -11.29 -12.50
CA ILE A 233 -10.95 -11.51 -13.47
C ILE A 233 -11.89 -12.59 -12.97
N ASP A 234 -13.19 -12.33 -13.05
CA ASP A 234 -14.26 -13.27 -12.70
C ASP A 234 -14.43 -14.37 -13.77
N GLU A 235 -15.38 -15.28 -13.55
CA GLU A 235 -15.68 -16.37 -14.49
C GLU A 235 -16.30 -15.91 -15.82
N TYR A 236 -16.83 -14.69 -15.86
CA TYR A 236 -17.48 -14.09 -17.03
C TYR A 236 -16.53 -13.21 -17.85
N GLY A 237 -15.29 -13.01 -17.38
CA GLY A 237 -14.29 -12.15 -18.01
C GLY A 237 -14.34 -10.69 -17.55
N GLY A 238 -15.17 -10.38 -16.55
CA GLY A 238 -15.26 -9.06 -15.93
C GLY A 238 -14.12 -8.82 -14.95
N THR A 239 -13.78 -7.55 -14.73
CA THR A 239 -12.75 -7.15 -13.76
C THR A 239 -13.34 -7.06 -12.35
N ASP A 240 -12.89 -7.93 -11.45
CA ASP A 240 -13.27 -7.93 -10.03
C ASP A 240 -12.39 -7.02 -9.18
N GLY A 241 -11.11 -6.90 -9.56
CA GLY A 241 -10.13 -6.22 -8.72
C GLY A 241 -8.75 -6.11 -9.35
N LEU A 242 -7.84 -5.53 -8.58
CA LEU A 242 -6.43 -5.34 -8.92
C LEU A 242 -5.56 -5.77 -7.74
N VAL A 243 -4.45 -6.44 -7.99
CA VAL A 243 -3.47 -6.77 -6.94
C VAL A 243 -2.08 -6.32 -7.33
N SER A 244 -1.40 -5.61 -6.43
CA SER A 244 0.00 -5.26 -6.56
C SER A 244 0.91 -6.24 -5.82
N HIS A 245 2.18 -6.30 -6.19
CA HIS A 245 3.16 -7.08 -5.45
C HIS A 245 3.35 -6.54 -4.02
N GLU A 246 3.23 -5.22 -3.87
CA GLU A 246 3.39 -4.51 -2.62
C GLU A 246 2.26 -4.90 -1.66
N ASP A 247 1.01 -4.95 -2.13
CA ASP A 247 -0.17 -5.34 -1.32
C ASP A 247 -0.02 -6.76 -0.74
N ILE A 248 0.55 -7.68 -1.53
CA ILE A 248 0.77 -9.07 -1.10
C ILE A 248 1.89 -9.16 -0.06
N VAL A 249 2.95 -8.35 -0.22
CA VAL A 249 4.09 -8.33 0.71
C VAL A 249 3.71 -7.62 2.01
N GLU A 250 2.91 -6.55 1.94
CA GLU A 250 2.37 -5.83 3.09
C GLU A 250 1.61 -6.76 4.04
N MET A 251 0.86 -7.74 3.51
CA MET A 251 0.18 -8.74 4.35
C MET A 251 1.11 -9.58 5.21
N VAL A 252 2.37 -9.77 4.80
CA VAL A 252 3.36 -10.56 5.50
C VAL A 252 4.18 -9.69 6.44
N VAL A 253 4.64 -8.57 5.90
CA VAL A 253 5.63 -7.69 6.51
C VAL A 253 4.99 -6.67 7.46
N GLY A 254 3.74 -6.31 7.22
CA GLY A 254 3.08 -5.17 7.85
C GLY A 254 3.56 -3.83 7.28
N ASP A 255 3.04 -2.73 7.81
CA ASP A 255 3.67 -1.43 7.66
C ASP A 255 4.94 -1.47 8.53
N ILE A 256 6.12 -1.70 7.94
CA ILE A 256 7.36 -1.46 8.69
C ILE A 256 7.43 0.05 8.89
N GLU A 257 7.07 0.48 10.10
CA GLU A 257 7.44 1.80 10.61
C GLU A 257 8.95 1.75 10.85
N ASP A 258 9.70 2.65 10.19
CA ASP A 258 11.11 2.81 10.49
C ASP A 258 11.22 3.27 11.96
N GLU A 259 12.29 2.92 12.68
CA GLU A 259 12.61 3.45 14.04
C GLU A 259 12.87 4.98 14.02
N HIS A 260 12.50 5.65 12.93
CA HIS A 260 12.64 7.06 12.62
C HIS A 260 11.32 7.73 12.17
N ASP A 261 10.17 7.06 12.26
CA ASP A 261 8.85 7.65 11.93
C ASP A 261 8.15 8.40 13.10
N ASP A 262 8.90 8.71 14.17
CA ASP A 262 8.40 9.37 15.40
C ASP A 262 8.13 10.89 15.29
N GLU A 263 7.89 11.47 14.11
CA GLU A 263 7.69 12.94 14.02
C GLU A 263 6.50 13.40 13.17
N GLN A 264 5.44 12.59 13.09
CA GLN A 264 4.11 13.11 12.75
C GLN A 264 3.22 12.93 13.98
N ALA A 265 2.84 14.05 14.60
CA ALA A 265 2.03 14.06 15.82
C ALA A 265 0.78 13.18 15.68
N ARG A 266 0.82 11.99 16.30
CA ARG A 266 -0.24 10.97 16.33
C ARG A 266 -1.54 11.51 16.95
N PHE A 267 -1.46 12.68 17.60
CA PHE A 267 -2.55 13.41 18.22
C PHE A 267 -2.40 14.93 18.01
N THR A 268 -3.48 15.60 17.61
CA THR A 268 -3.58 17.05 17.53
C THR A 268 -4.86 17.52 18.22
N ARG A 269 -4.73 18.39 19.23
CA ARG A 269 -5.86 19.07 19.86
C ARG A 269 -6.25 20.30 19.02
N LEU A 270 -7.39 20.25 18.34
CA LEU A 270 -7.91 21.38 17.55
C LEU A 270 -8.61 22.42 18.45
N SER A 271 -9.30 21.95 19.50
CA SER A 271 -9.96 22.78 20.51
C SER A 271 -10.18 21.98 21.80
N ASP A 272 -10.65 22.61 22.88
CA ASP A 272 -10.89 21.95 24.18
C ASP A 272 -11.81 20.72 24.08
N ASP A 273 -12.73 20.70 23.11
CA ASP A 273 -13.71 19.64 22.94
C ASP A 273 -13.53 18.88 21.60
N VAL A 274 -12.48 19.16 20.82
CA VAL A 274 -12.24 18.50 19.51
C VAL A 274 -10.77 18.11 19.34
N PHE A 275 -10.56 16.83 19.08
CA PHE A 275 -9.25 16.21 18.90
C PHE A 275 -9.19 15.49 17.56
N LEU A 276 -8.01 15.42 16.97
CA LEU A 276 -7.73 14.66 15.76
C LEU A 276 -6.60 13.69 16.07
N ALA A 277 -6.86 12.41 15.92
CA ALA A 277 -5.91 11.36 16.26
C ALA A 277 -5.76 10.37 15.12
N ASP A 278 -4.58 9.78 15.03
CA ASP A 278 -4.39 8.51 14.33
C ASP A 278 -5.10 7.41 15.13
N ALA A 279 -5.73 6.46 14.44
CA ALA A 279 -6.40 5.34 15.10
C ALA A 279 -5.40 4.37 15.78
N ARG A 280 -4.12 4.44 15.47
CA ARG A 280 -3.05 3.64 16.09
C ARG A 280 -2.59 4.15 17.45
N ILE A 281 -3.01 5.36 17.85
CA ILE A 281 -2.65 5.90 19.16
C ILE A 281 -3.07 4.94 20.27
N GLU A 282 -2.20 4.77 21.26
CA GLU A 282 -2.45 3.95 22.43
C GLU A 282 -3.61 4.53 23.24
N LEU A 283 -4.47 3.65 23.77
CA LEU A 283 -5.62 4.08 24.56
C LEU A 283 -5.21 4.84 25.82
N GLU A 284 -4.10 4.45 26.43
CA GLU A 284 -3.53 5.12 27.60
C GLU A 284 -3.09 6.55 27.25
N GLU A 285 -2.34 6.73 26.15
CA GLU A 285 -1.86 8.03 25.70
C GLU A 285 -3.02 8.99 25.39
N ILE A 286 -4.06 8.51 24.69
CA ILE A 286 -5.21 9.35 24.35
C ILE A 286 -6.11 9.63 25.56
N ALA A 287 -6.24 8.69 26.49
CA ALA A 287 -6.96 8.90 27.74
C ALA A 287 -6.28 9.96 28.60
N GLU A 288 -4.94 9.93 28.70
CA GLU A 288 -4.16 10.98 29.37
C GLU A 288 -4.32 12.34 28.67
N ALA A 289 -4.29 12.35 27.33
CA ALA A 289 -4.40 13.57 26.55
C ALA A 289 -5.80 14.21 26.58
N ILE A 290 -6.88 13.42 26.69
CA ILE A 290 -8.26 13.93 26.79
C ILE A 290 -8.62 14.23 28.26
N GLY A 291 -8.07 13.47 29.21
CA GLY A 291 -8.30 13.60 30.64
C GLY A 291 -9.42 12.70 31.16
N SER A 292 -9.71 12.81 32.46
CA SER A 292 -10.56 11.90 33.26
C SER A 292 -11.99 11.65 32.77
N ASP A 293 -12.48 12.44 31.81
CA ASP A 293 -13.80 12.25 31.22
C ASP A 293 -13.83 11.11 30.20
N PHE A 294 -12.66 10.74 29.65
CA PHE A 294 -12.50 9.63 28.71
C PHE A 294 -12.29 8.32 29.47
N ASP A 295 -13.39 7.72 29.89
CA ASP A 295 -13.36 6.49 30.67
C ASP A 295 -13.25 5.25 29.77
N VAL A 296 -12.05 4.68 29.71
CA VAL A 296 -11.72 3.46 28.95
C VAL A 296 -11.01 2.41 29.81
N HIS A 297 -11.05 2.53 31.15
CA HIS A 297 -10.27 1.69 32.06
C HIS A 297 -10.62 0.20 31.94
N GLU A 298 -11.88 -0.13 31.67
CA GLU A 298 -12.31 -1.52 31.47
C GLU A 298 -11.87 -2.07 30.10
N GLN A 299 -11.70 -1.19 29.11
CA GLN A 299 -11.41 -1.56 27.72
C GLN A 299 -9.90 -1.66 27.45
N ILE A 300 -9.06 -1.01 28.24
CA ILE A 300 -7.60 -1.09 28.14
C ILE A 300 -7.09 -2.52 28.41
N GLU A 301 -7.80 -3.32 29.21
CA GLU A 301 -7.38 -4.72 29.48
C GLU A 301 -7.51 -5.64 28.25
N ASP A 302 -8.40 -5.31 27.32
CA ASP A 302 -8.70 -6.14 26.13
C ASP A 302 -8.21 -5.52 24.82
N VAL A 303 -7.87 -4.22 24.83
CA VAL A 303 -7.63 -3.43 23.63
C VAL A 303 -6.56 -2.37 23.85
N ASP A 304 -5.56 -2.33 22.97
CA ASP A 304 -4.42 -1.42 23.12
C ASP A 304 -4.60 -0.05 22.43
N THR A 305 -5.41 0.03 21.37
CA THR A 305 -5.45 1.21 20.46
C THR A 305 -6.84 1.83 20.30
N LEU A 306 -6.89 3.11 19.91
CA LEU A 306 -8.13 3.83 19.59
C LEU A 306 -8.96 3.12 18.50
N GLY A 307 -8.31 2.63 17.46
CA GLY A 307 -8.94 1.90 16.38
C GLY A 307 -9.52 0.56 16.87
N GLY A 308 -8.77 -0.14 17.72
CA GLY A 308 -9.23 -1.35 18.38
C GLY A 308 -10.47 -1.10 19.24
N LEU A 309 -10.53 0.01 19.96
CA LEU A 309 -11.65 0.35 20.84
C LEU A 309 -12.93 0.54 20.02
N ILE A 310 -12.83 1.30 18.92
CA ILE A 310 -13.96 1.55 18.02
C ILE A 310 -14.42 0.23 17.36
N PHE A 311 -13.48 -0.64 16.98
CA PHE A 311 -13.81 -1.95 16.41
C PHE A 311 -14.48 -2.87 17.43
N SER A 312 -13.94 -2.94 18.65
CA SER A 312 -14.46 -3.79 19.73
C SER A 312 -15.92 -3.44 20.05
N GLU A 313 -16.24 -2.15 20.12
CA GLU A 313 -17.61 -1.70 20.38
C GLU A 313 -18.56 -1.95 19.20
N LEU A 314 -18.11 -1.75 17.96
CA LEU A 314 -18.96 -1.85 16.77
C LEU A 314 -19.06 -3.25 16.17
N GLY A 315 -18.11 -4.14 16.48
CA GLY A 315 -17.93 -5.45 15.84
C GLY A 315 -17.61 -5.40 14.35
N ARG A 316 -17.31 -4.22 13.80
CA ARG A 316 -16.96 -3.99 12.40
C ARG A 316 -16.14 -2.71 12.23
N ILE A 317 -15.51 -2.55 11.07
CA ILE A 317 -14.80 -1.32 10.71
C ILE A 317 -15.80 -0.32 10.10
N PRO A 318 -15.94 0.89 10.68
CA PRO A 318 -16.82 1.92 10.15
C PRO A 318 -16.23 2.58 8.89
N VAL A 319 -17.10 3.07 8.01
CA VAL A 319 -16.67 3.73 6.75
C VAL A 319 -16.33 5.20 6.97
N ARG A 320 -15.57 5.79 6.05
CA ARG A 320 -15.27 7.23 6.07
C ARG A 320 -16.55 8.07 6.11
N GLY A 321 -16.58 9.05 7.02
CA GLY A 321 -17.71 9.94 7.25
C GLY A 321 -18.73 9.41 8.27
N GLU A 322 -18.60 8.16 8.70
CA GLU A 322 -19.44 7.59 9.75
C GLU A 322 -19.14 8.26 11.11
N VAL A 323 -20.18 8.42 11.93
CA VAL A 323 -20.06 8.94 13.29
C VAL A 323 -20.50 7.85 14.24
N VAL A 324 -19.58 7.46 15.12
CA VAL A 324 -19.76 6.33 16.02
C VAL A 324 -19.54 6.78 17.45
N GLN A 325 -20.15 6.07 18.39
CA GLN A 325 -20.01 6.34 19.82
C GLN A 325 -19.43 5.10 20.49
N ALA A 326 -18.10 5.06 20.59
CA ALA A 326 -17.39 3.97 21.25
C ALA A 326 -17.26 4.19 22.77
N VAL A 327 -17.35 5.44 23.23
CA VAL A 327 -17.23 5.84 24.63
C VAL A 327 -18.40 6.77 24.98
N PRO A 328 -19.08 6.58 26.12
CA PRO A 328 -20.10 7.52 26.58
C PRO A 328 -19.57 8.96 26.64
N GLY A 329 -20.33 9.91 26.08
CA GLY A 329 -19.93 11.33 26.10
C GLY A 329 -18.93 11.77 25.01
N PHE A 330 -18.50 10.86 24.12
CA PHE A 330 -17.66 11.19 22.98
C PHE A 330 -18.26 10.71 21.66
N GLU A 331 -18.09 11.50 20.60
CA GLU A 331 -18.39 11.12 19.23
C GLU A 331 -17.09 10.98 18.44
N PHE A 332 -16.97 9.87 17.71
CA PHE A 332 -15.83 9.56 16.87
C PHE A 332 -16.29 9.68 15.41
N HIS A 333 -15.80 10.71 14.73
CA HIS A 333 -16.02 10.92 13.31
C HIS A 333 -14.87 10.27 12.54
N ILE A 334 -15.20 9.29 11.71
CA ILE A 334 -14.21 8.56 10.90
C ILE A 334 -13.80 9.47 9.74
N MET A 335 -12.57 9.99 9.79
CA MET A 335 -12.05 10.89 8.76
C MET A 335 -11.46 10.11 7.59
N ASP A 336 -10.83 8.98 7.90
CA ASP A 336 -10.25 8.06 6.93
C ASP A 336 -10.24 6.64 7.51
N ALA A 337 -10.66 5.68 6.70
CA ALA A 337 -10.71 4.26 7.02
C ALA A 337 -10.67 3.45 5.72
N ASP A 338 -9.99 2.31 5.75
CA ASP A 338 -10.01 1.30 4.71
C ASP A 338 -10.84 0.08 5.18
N PRO A 339 -11.11 -0.92 4.33
CA PRO A 339 -11.91 -2.09 4.71
C PRO A 339 -11.31 -2.94 5.85
N ARG A 340 -10.04 -2.72 6.21
CA ARG A 340 -9.29 -3.52 7.20
C ARG A 340 -8.97 -2.77 8.48
N ARG A 341 -8.96 -1.43 8.46
CA ARG A 341 -8.66 -0.60 9.65
C ARG A 341 -9.14 0.84 9.51
N ILE A 342 -9.33 1.46 10.66
CA ILE A 342 -9.52 2.91 10.79
C ILE A 342 -8.14 3.57 10.72
N LYS A 343 -8.01 4.68 10.00
CA LYS A 343 -6.74 5.43 9.88
C LYS A 343 -6.75 6.68 10.72
N ARG A 344 -7.75 7.55 10.52
CA ARG A 344 -7.85 8.84 11.21
C ARG A 344 -9.22 9.06 11.79
N VAL A 345 -9.23 9.52 13.04
CA VAL A 345 -10.45 9.74 13.81
C VAL A 345 -10.45 11.14 14.38
N ARG A 346 -11.57 11.85 14.19
CA ARG A 346 -11.85 13.10 14.88
C ARG A 346 -12.75 12.80 16.07
N ILE A 347 -12.31 13.17 17.26
CA ILE A 347 -13.01 12.92 18.51
C ILE A 347 -13.65 14.23 18.97
N THR A 348 -14.95 14.22 19.23
CA THR A 348 -15.72 15.37 19.72
C THR A 348 -16.30 15.05 21.09
N ARG A 349 -16.05 15.88 22.08
CA ARG A 349 -16.63 15.75 23.43
C ARG A 349 -18.07 16.29 23.43
N LYS A 350 -19.05 15.45 23.78
CA LYS A 350 -20.44 15.88 24.00
C LYS A 350 -20.55 16.50 25.40
N ARG A 351 -20.56 17.83 25.47
CA ARG A 351 -21.08 18.50 26.67
C ARG A 351 -22.58 18.22 26.76
N ALA A 352 -23.04 17.64 27.87
CA ALA A 352 -24.44 17.74 28.25
C ALA A 352 -24.85 19.22 28.14
N ALA A 353 -25.99 19.48 27.48
CA ALA A 353 -26.52 20.82 27.24
C ALA A 353 -26.92 21.50 28.57
N ALA A 354 -25.93 21.91 29.35
CA ALA A 354 -26.08 22.63 30.61
C ALA A 354 -25.24 23.90 30.53
N ARG A 355 -25.71 24.86 29.72
CA ARG A 355 -25.46 26.33 29.82
C ARG A 355 -26.10 27.14 28.67
N ARG A 356 -27.23 26.70 28.12
CA ARG A 356 -28.05 27.54 27.22
C ARG A 356 -29.44 27.86 27.78
N ARG A 357 -29.59 27.88 29.12
CA ARG A 357 -30.80 28.35 29.82
C ARG A 357 -30.61 29.24 31.05
N GLU A 358 -29.40 29.70 31.39
CA GLU A 358 -29.22 30.73 32.42
C GLU A 358 -28.37 31.89 31.90
N LYS A 359 -29.06 32.78 31.16
CA LYS A 359 -28.97 34.25 31.20
C LYS A 359 -29.68 34.81 29.98
N VAL A 360 -31.01 34.65 29.97
CA VAL A 360 -31.89 35.65 29.38
C VAL A 360 -32.64 36.25 30.56
N GLY A 361 -32.27 37.50 30.89
CA GLY A 361 -33.06 38.42 31.71
C GLY A 361 -33.11 38.14 33.21
N GLU A 362 -32.15 38.66 33.97
CA GLU A 362 -32.51 39.26 35.26
C GLU A 362 -33.36 40.50 34.98
N GLU A 363 -34.47 40.56 35.71
CA GLU A 363 -35.56 41.52 35.64
C GLU A 363 -35.08 42.93 36.01
N GLU A 364 -35.34 43.89 35.11
CA GLU A 364 -35.78 45.21 35.54
C GLU A 364 -37.30 45.17 35.78
N GLY A 365 -37.74 45.66 36.94
CA GLY A 365 -38.91 46.52 36.99
C GLY A 365 -40.30 45.86 36.97
N ILE A 366 -40.77 45.46 38.15
CA ILE A 366 -42.05 45.91 38.76
C ILE A 366 -43.26 46.09 37.80
N GLY A 367 -44.17 45.11 37.83
CA GLY A 367 -45.61 45.35 38.02
C GLY A 367 -46.50 45.67 36.82
N GLY A 368 -47.47 44.77 36.56
CA GLY A 368 -48.87 45.16 36.36
C GLY A 368 -49.59 44.76 35.07
N ILE A 369 -50.64 43.93 35.26
CA ILE A 369 -51.94 43.91 34.57
C ILE A 369 -52.12 42.96 33.37
N LEU A 370 -52.95 41.92 33.64
CA LEU A 370 -53.95 41.19 32.84
C LEU A 370 -53.86 41.22 31.30
N ASP A 371 -53.94 40.06 30.64
CA ASP A 371 -55.22 39.44 30.24
C ASP A 371 -55.01 38.04 29.60
N THR A 372 -56.07 37.24 29.62
CA THR A 372 -56.16 35.82 29.23
C THR A 372 -56.17 35.62 27.70
N PRO A 373 -55.59 34.55 27.11
CA PRO A 373 -55.89 34.18 25.72
C PRO A 373 -57.06 33.18 25.64
N PRO A 374 -57.96 33.29 24.63
CA PRO A 374 -59.05 32.34 24.45
C PRO A 374 -58.67 31.15 23.55
N SER A 375 -59.63 30.23 23.54
CA SER A 375 -59.68 28.87 23.04
C SER A 375 -59.66 28.69 21.52
N ILE A 376 -59.41 27.43 21.16
CA ILE A 376 -59.39 26.71 19.87
C ILE A 376 -60.64 26.94 19.00
N ALA A 377 -60.48 26.98 17.66
CA ALA A 377 -61.50 26.55 16.69
C ALA A 377 -60.92 26.16 15.32
N ASP A 378 -61.59 25.18 14.71
CA ASP A 378 -61.32 24.30 13.56
C ASP A 378 -61.23 24.93 12.13
N PRO A 379 -60.83 24.12 11.10
CA PRO A 379 -60.52 24.54 9.74
C PRO A 379 -61.72 24.40 8.77
N HIS A 380 -61.80 25.22 7.70
CA HIS A 380 -62.41 24.85 6.41
C HIS A 380 -62.20 25.91 5.30
N ALA A 381 -61.66 25.44 4.17
CA ALA A 381 -61.96 25.75 2.76
C ALA A 381 -62.27 27.19 2.29
N ALA A 382 -61.53 27.66 1.26
CA ALA A 382 -62.07 27.86 -0.11
C ALA A 382 -61.09 28.63 -1.03
N THR A 383 -60.83 28.06 -2.20
CA THR A 383 -60.13 28.64 -3.37
C THR A 383 -61.08 29.52 -4.20
N PRO A 384 -60.66 30.64 -4.82
CA PRO A 384 -61.47 31.33 -5.82
C PRO A 384 -61.11 30.92 -7.26
N ARG A 385 -62.14 30.78 -8.12
CA ARG A 385 -62.07 30.58 -9.58
C ARG A 385 -61.76 31.89 -10.32
N PRO A 386 -61.26 31.86 -11.57
CA PRO A 386 -61.09 33.04 -12.42
C PRO A 386 -62.37 33.37 -13.23
N PRO A 387 -62.46 34.58 -13.84
CA PRO A 387 -63.63 35.00 -14.59
C PRO A 387 -63.54 34.64 -16.09
N GLU A 388 -64.67 34.29 -16.69
CA GLU A 388 -64.88 34.27 -18.14
C GLU A 388 -65.50 35.61 -18.59
N LEU A 389 -64.83 36.29 -19.54
CA LEU A 389 -65.34 36.66 -20.88
C LEU A 389 -64.27 37.45 -21.65
#